data_AF-A0A0F8Z857-F1
#
_entry.id   AF-A0A0F8Z857-F1
#
_cell.length_a   1.000
_cell.length_b   1.000
_cell.length_c   1.000
_cell.angle_alpha   90.00
_cell.angle_beta   90.00
_cell.angle_gamma   90.00
#
_symmetry.space_group_name_H-M   'P 1'
#
loop_
_entity.id
_entity.type
_entity.pdbx_description
1 polymer ?
#
loop_
_entity_poly.entity_id
_entity_poly.type
_entity_poly.pdbx_seq_one_letter_code
_entity_poly.pdbx_strand_id
1 'polypeptide(L)'
;MEIAMKKFSEINMAEKINIEWISDDKLTIKSVNCSTSVVRSYMEPNELTNSICPWAILAATIVNALTGKDIEINLSKFNKIGAKSKLRILEKKD
;
A
#
# COMPACT_ATOMS: atom_id res chain seq x y z
N MET A 1 5.90 13.62 2.44
CA MET A 1 5.40 12.65 1.42
C MET A 1 5.80 13.06 0.01
N GLU A 2 5.59 14.32 -0.38
CA GLU A 2 5.92 14.83 -1.73
C GLU A 2 7.39 14.68 -2.14
N ILE A 3 8.34 15.04 -1.27
CA ILE A 3 9.79 14.85 -1.53
C ILE A 3 10.14 13.37 -1.76
N ALA A 4 9.58 12.49 -0.93
CA ALA A 4 9.78 11.04 -1.07
C ALA A 4 9.19 10.54 -2.40
N MET A 5 7.96 10.96 -2.74
CA MET A 5 7.32 10.62 -4.01
C MET A 5 8.12 11.07 -5.23
N LYS A 6 8.71 12.28 -5.19
CA LYS A 6 9.58 12.76 -6.25
C LYS A 6 10.79 11.84 -6.43
N LYS A 7 11.48 11.48 -5.34
CA LYS A 7 12.62 10.54 -5.37
C LYS A 7 12.22 9.15 -5.83
N PHE A 8 11.05 8.66 -5.44
CA PHE A 8 10.53 7.36 -5.85
C PHE A 8 10.16 7.32 -7.33
N SER A 9 9.63 8.42 -7.87
CA SER A 9 9.36 8.57 -9.30
C SER A 9 10.66 8.61 -10.10
N GLU A 10 11.71 9.29 -9.61
CA GLU A 10 13.03 9.37 -10.27
C GLU A 10 13.65 7.97 -10.49
N ILE A 11 13.37 7.01 -9.60
CA ILE A 11 13.87 5.62 -9.70
C ILE A 11 12.81 4.63 -10.20
N ASN A 12 11.69 5.10 -10.75
CA ASN A 12 10.57 4.28 -11.24
C ASN A 12 9.98 3.32 -10.18
N MET A 13 10.02 3.68 -8.89
CA MET A 13 9.49 2.84 -7.82
C MET A 13 7.95 2.95 -7.72
N ALA A 14 7.41 4.16 -7.87
CA ALA A 14 6.00 4.45 -8.14
C ALA A 14 5.85 5.92 -8.58
N GLU A 15 4.97 6.19 -9.53
CA GLU A 15 4.67 7.55 -9.98
C GLU A 15 3.71 8.27 -9.01
N LYS A 16 2.73 7.54 -8.47
CA LYS A 16 1.73 8.09 -7.56
C LYS A 16 1.31 7.08 -6.50
N ILE A 17 1.07 7.57 -5.29
CA ILE A 17 0.40 6.83 -4.21
C ILE A 17 -0.86 7.59 -3.83
N ASN A 18 -2.01 6.94 -3.98
CA ASN A 18 -3.28 7.46 -3.51
C ASN A 18 -3.66 6.73 -2.23
N ILE A 19 -3.88 7.50 -1.16
CA ILE A 19 -4.46 7.04 0.09
C ILE A 19 -5.89 7.58 0.15
N GLU A 20 -6.86 6.69 0.32
CA GLU A 20 -8.28 7.01 0.31
C GLU A 20 -8.94 6.40 1.54
N TRP A 21 -9.49 7.25 2.40
CA TRP A 21 -10.27 6.84 3.56
C TRP A 21 -11.66 6.39 3.10
N ILE A 22 -12.05 5.18 3.48
CA ILE A 22 -13.37 4.60 3.21
C ILE A 22 -14.31 4.85 4.39
N SER A 23 -13.76 4.80 5.61
CA SER A 23 -14.42 5.10 6.88
C SER A 23 -13.34 5.46 7.91
N ASP A 24 -13.76 5.85 9.11
CA ASP A 24 -12.86 6.23 10.22
C ASP A 24 -11.80 5.15 10.55
N ASP A 25 -12.15 3.88 10.32
CA ASP A 25 -11.32 2.71 10.61
C ASP A 25 -10.73 2.02 9.36
N LYS A 26 -11.07 2.47 8.14
CA LYS A 26 -10.65 1.78 6.90
C LYS A 26 -10.10 2.76 5.89
N LEU A 27 -8.98 2.36 5.30
CA LEU A 27 -8.38 3.07 4.19
C LEU A 27 -7.94 2.10 3.08
N THR A 28 -7.83 2.64 1.87
CA THR A 28 -7.20 1.96 0.75
C THR A 28 -6.00 2.72 0.25
N ILE A 29 -5.05 1.95 -0.25
CA ILE A 29 -3.81 2.45 -0.81
C ILE A 29 -3.68 1.90 -2.21
N LYS A 30 -3.45 2.80 -3.16
CA LYS A 30 -3.25 2.47 -4.57
C LYS A 30 -1.91 3.07 -4.99
N SER A 31 -0.96 2.22 -5.38
CA SER A 31 0.21 2.67 -6.14
C SER A 31 -0.11 2.67 -7.63
N VAL A 32 0.42 3.64 -8.36
CA VAL A 32 0.25 3.78 -9.82
C VAL A 32 1.63 3.83 -10.46
N ASN A 33 1.78 3.13 -11.59
CA ASN A 33 3.02 2.95 -12.34
C ASN A 33 4.18 2.52 -11.43
N CYS A 34 3.94 1.45 -10.67
CA CYS A 34 4.89 0.89 -9.72
C CYS A 34 5.64 -0.30 -10.34
N SER A 35 6.96 -0.19 -10.45
CA SER A 35 7.83 -1.26 -11.03
C SER A 35 7.63 -2.61 -10.34
N THR A 36 7.48 -2.64 -9.01
CA THR A 36 7.18 -3.88 -8.27
C THR A 36 5.88 -4.53 -8.72
N SER A 37 4.86 -3.72 -9.04
CA SER A 37 3.59 -4.25 -9.53
C SER A 37 3.68 -4.76 -10.97
N VAL A 38 4.45 -4.09 -11.81
CA VAL A 38 4.71 -4.56 -13.18
C VAL A 38 5.36 -5.93 -13.14
N VAL A 39 6.43 -6.12 -12.37
CA VAL A 39 7.09 -7.43 -12.21
C VAL A 39 6.10 -8.48 -11.68
N ARG A 40 5.36 -8.15 -10.62
CA ARG A 40 4.38 -9.08 -10.03
C ARG A 40 3.21 -9.39 -10.94
N SER A 41 2.89 -8.54 -11.92
CA SER A 41 1.80 -8.79 -12.87
C SER A 41 2.08 -9.91 -13.87
N TYR A 42 3.33 -10.36 -13.97
CA TYR A 42 3.74 -11.52 -14.78
C TYR A 42 3.79 -12.83 -13.97
N MET A 43 3.58 -12.77 -12.66
CA MET A 43 3.53 -13.93 -11.78
C MET A 43 2.11 -14.51 -11.74
N GLU A 44 2.01 -15.81 -11.52
CA GLU A 44 0.71 -16.46 -11.39
C GLU A 44 0.00 -16.03 -10.10
N PRO A 45 -1.36 -15.95 -10.08
CA PRO A 45 -2.09 -15.46 -8.90
C PRO A 45 -1.80 -16.22 -7.60
N ASN A 46 -1.52 -17.53 -7.69
CA ASN A 46 -1.15 -18.37 -6.55
C ASN A 46 0.19 -17.98 -5.92
N GLU A 47 1.15 -17.51 -6.73
CA GLU A 47 2.47 -17.04 -6.26
C GLU A 47 2.37 -15.71 -5.50
N LEU A 48 1.26 -14.97 -5.69
CA LEU A 48 1.01 -13.68 -5.06
C LEU A 48 0.08 -13.77 -3.85
N THR A 49 -0.38 -14.96 -3.47
CA THR A 49 -1.38 -15.16 -2.41
C THR A 49 -1.01 -14.56 -1.08
N ASN A 50 0.28 -14.51 -0.73
CA ASN A 50 0.76 -13.91 0.54
C ASN A 50 1.50 -12.59 0.34
N SER A 51 1.32 -11.94 -0.80
CA SER A 51 2.08 -10.75 -1.16
C SER A 51 1.48 -9.47 -0.58
N ILE A 52 2.31 -8.73 0.16
CA ILE A 52 2.02 -7.37 0.61
C ILE A 52 2.77 -6.37 -0.28
N CYS A 53 2.10 -5.28 -0.63
CA CYS A 53 2.68 -4.14 -1.33
C CYS A 53 3.54 -3.32 -0.35
N PRO A 54 4.81 -3.02 -0.66
CA PRO A 54 5.65 -2.20 0.22
C PRO A 54 5.02 -0.84 0.56
N TRP A 55 4.23 -0.26 -0.34
CA TRP A 55 3.51 0.98 -0.09
C TRP A 55 2.41 0.86 0.96
N ALA A 56 1.81 -0.32 1.09
CA ALA A 56 0.86 -0.60 2.15
C ALA A 56 1.55 -0.63 3.52
N ILE A 57 2.78 -1.16 3.58
CA ILE A 57 3.60 -1.18 4.80
C ILE A 57 3.97 0.25 5.20
N LEU A 58 4.53 1.02 4.28
CA LEU A 58 4.93 2.41 4.55
C LEU A 58 3.78 3.25 5.10
N ALA A 59 2.61 3.15 4.49
CA ALA A 59 1.47 3.91 4.93
C ALA A 59 0.85 3.37 6.21
N ALA A 60 0.86 2.06 6.46
CA ALA A 60 0.50 1.52 7.77
C ALA A 60 1.41 2.11 8.87
N THR A 61 2.72 2.22 8.61
CA THR A 61 3.66 2.89 9.53
C THR A 61 3.31 4.36 9.76
N ILE A 62 2.97 5.10 8.70
CA ILE A 62 2.55 6.51 8.82
C ILE A 62 1.26 6.64 9.63
N VAL A 63 0.23 5.84 9.32
CA VAL A 63 -1.06 5.89 10.02
C VAL A 63 -0.91 5.47 11.48
N ASN A 64 -0.11 4.44 11.76
CA ASN A 64 0.23 4.03 13.12
C ASN A 64 0.90 5.18 13.89
N ALA A 65 1.91 5.83 13.30
CA ALA A 65 2.61 6.94 13.93
C ALA A 65 1.70 8.15 14.22
N LEU A 66 0.69 8.39 13.36
CA LEU A 66 -0.26 9.50 13.53
C LEU A 66 -1.38 9.19 14.53
N THR A 67 -1.80 7.94 14.64
CA THR A 67 -3.01 7.55 15.41
C THR A 67 -2.69 6.82 16.71
N GLY A 68 -1.48 6.27 16.86
CA GLY A 68 -1.10 5.38 17.97
C GLY A 68 -1.83 4.03 17.97
N LYS A 69 -2.62 3.74 16.92
CA LYS A 69 -3.43 2.52 16.79
C LYS A 69 -2.72 1.47 15.92
N ASP A 70 -2.94 0.20 16.23
CA ASP A 70 -2.42 -0.91 15.42
C ASP A 70 -3.12 -0.96 14.07
N ILE A 71 -2.39 -1.38 13.02
CA ILE A 71 -2.89 -1.37 11.64
C ILE A 71 -2.80 -2.78 11.06
N GLU A 72 -3.95 -3.32 10.68
CA GLU A 72 -4.04 -4.55 9.91
C GLU A 72 -3.86 -4.24 8.41
N ILE A 73 -3.00 -5.00 7.73
CA ILE A 73 -2.75 -4.85 6.29
C ILE A 73 -3.26 -6.09 5.58
N ASN A 74 -4.23 -5.92 4.68
CA ASN A 74 -4.69 -7.02 3.85
C ASN A 74 -3.73 -7.28 2.68
N LEU A 75 -3.76 -8.53 2.21
CA LEU A 75 -3.06 -8.98 1.01
C LEU A 75 -3.34 -8.06 -0.18
N SER A 76 -2.29 -7.78 -0.92
CA SER A 76 -2.31 -6.75 -1.97
C SER A 76 -2.71 -7.37 -3.30
N LYS A 77 -3.56 -6.66 -4.04
CA LYS A 77 -3.91 -7.03 -5.43
C LYS A 77 -2.98 -6.27 -6.36
N PHE A 78 -2.24 -7.00 -7.19
CA PHE A 78 -1.31 -6.44 -8.18
C PHE A 78 -1.90 -6.53 -9.58
N ASN A 79 -1.62 -5.53 -10.41
CA ASN A 79 -1.86 -5.57 -11.85
C ASN A 79 -0.74 -4.85 -12.60
N LYS A 80 -0.85 -4.76 -13.94
CA LYS A 80 0.16 -4.12 -14.80
C LYS A 80 0.39 -2.63 -14.52
N ILE A 81 -0.54 -1.97 -13.84
CA ILE A 81 -0.49 -0.53 -13.54
C ILE A 81 0.04 -0.32 -12.12
N GLY A 82 -0.34 -1.16 -11.16
CA GLY A 82 -0.04 -0.91 -9.76
C GLY A 82 -0.70 -1.87 -8.79
N ALA A 83 -0.54 -1.58 -7.51
CA ALA A 83 -1.04 -2.41 -6.43
C ALA A 83 -2.14 -1.70 -5.64
N LYS A 84 -3.15 -2.44 -5.22
CA LYS A 84 -4.18 -1.97 -4.30
C LYS A 84 -4.20 -2.80 -3.03
N SER A 85 -4.16 -2.13 -1.89
CA SER A 85 -4.19 -2.74 -0.56
C SER A 85 -5.27 -2.08 0.29
N LYS A 86 -5.94 -2.87 1.13
CA LYS A 86 -6.87 -2.39 2.14
C LYS A 86 -6.17 -2.46 3.49
N LEU A 87 -6.30 -1.41 4.29
CA LEU A 87 -5.80 -1.37 5.66
C LEU A 87 -6.99 -1.11 6.58
N ARG A 88 -6.93 -1.68 7.78
CA ARG A 88 -7.91 -1.46 8.85
C ARG A 88 -7.17 -1.02 10.11
N ILE A 89 -7.66 0.05 10.72
CA ILE A 89 -7.20 0.54 12.01
C ILE A 89 -7.88 -0.31 13.08
N LEU A 90 -7.09 -0.91 13.95
CA LEU A 90 -7.58 -1.73 15.05
C LEU A 90 -7.71 -0.85 16.29
N GLU A 91 -8.87 -0.89 16.94
CA GLU A 91 -9.02 -0.32 18.27
C GLU A 91 -8.37 -1.27 19.28
N LYS A 92 -7.52 -0.73 20.16
CA LYS A 92 -7.05 -1.49 21.31
C LYS A 92 -8.27 -1.84 22.14
N LYS A 93 -8.51 -3.14 22.35
CA LYS A 93 -9.40 -3.58 23.41
C LYS A 93 -8.63 -3.38 24.72
N ASP A 94 -9.11 -2.46 25.54
CA ASP A 94 -8.67 -2.33 26.94
C ASP A 94 -8.99 -3.60 27.73
#